data_AF-A0A933PCS0-F1
#
_entry.id   AF-A0A933PCS0-F1
#
_cell.length_a   1.000
_cell.length_b   1.000
_cell.length_c   1.000
_cell.angle_alpha   90.00
_cell.angle_beta   90.00
_cell.angle_gamma   90.00
#
_symmetry.space_group_name_H-M   'P 1'
#
loop_
_entity.id
_entity.type
_entity.pdbx_description
1 polymer ?
#
loop_
_entity_poly.entity_id
_entity_poly.type
_entity_poly.pdbx_seq_one_letter_code
_entity_poly.pdbx_strand_id
1 'polypeptide(L)'
;MDRRGEDAPVRRTRPVRLPGRPDKRTTHHPGRCHDRAVLLTITASANEALSDATDLGYLLHKHPGRAQSFGVASGTAHVVYPDAGPARCTAALVLEVDPVALVRGRPGSGRRRSAPGGDGTLAQYVNDRPYAAGSLLAVALGQVFRTALAGRCDLRPDAAAAPLALEVTVPVVPCRGGADLAERLFAPLGWAVEADPLPLDEEFPEWGDSRYVALRLTGTVRLAEALNHLYVLLPVLDDAKHYWVAADEVDKLVRAGAGWLATHPERGLVTRRYLRRRHAFVRTALQQLAIERLADADDTDVDDVDNAVPVEEVTSAEEMTASENVTAGEGATTEDGTAGEAPDTEPGPLPLAKQRIAAVVDALRTAGASSVLDLGCGEGALLAALLADRSFTRVVGADVSYRALQVAARRLRLDRMPERTRDRLELVQTALTYRDARLAGFDAAVLMEVVEHVDPPRLPALEAAVFGAARPRTVVVTTPNVEWNVRYGLGPGNLRHRDHRFEWTREEFRAWADGVAQRHGYAVTVTGIGQDDEELGRPTQLGVFAR
;
A
#
# COMPACT_ATOMS: atom_id res chain seq x y z
N MET A 1 33.75 17.75 -77.95
CA MET A 1 32.48 18.16 -78.57
C MET A 1 31.43 18.02 -77.47
N ASP A 2 31.07 19.07 -76.72
CA ASP A 2 30.10 20.15 -77.07
C ASP A 2 28.75 19.53 -77.54
N ARG A 3 27.53 19.76 -77.03
CA ARG A 3 26.88 20.76 -76.15
C ARG A 3 25.48 20.26 -75.72
N ARG A 4 24.99 20.78 -74.58
CA ARG A 4 23.61 21.29 -74.24
C ARG A 4 22.41 20.40 -74.62
N GLY A 5 21.39 20.15 -73.80
CA GLY A 5 20.88 20.82 -72.60
C GLY A 5 19.35 20.80 -72.70
N GLU A 6 18.64 20.37 -71.66
CA GLU A 6 17.18 20.60 -71.53
C GLU A 6 16.82 20.72 -70.04
N ASP A 7 16.40 21.95 -69.69
CA ASP A 7 15.86 22.38 -68.41
C ASP A 7 14.37 22.03 -68.32
N ALA A 8 13.92 21.50 -67.18
CA ALA A 8 12.51 21.53 -66.78
C ALA A 8 12.39 21.83 -65.27
N PRO A 9 11.44 22.68 -64.82
CA PRO A 9 11.59 23.46 -63.60
C PRO A 9 11.17 22.74 -62.30
N VAL A 10 11.96 22.97 -61.25
CA VAL A 10 11.68 22.62 -59.85
C VAL A 10 10.48 23.43 -59.33
N ARG A 11 9.35 22.77 -59.07
CA ARG A 11 8.21 23.36 -58.35
C ARG A 11 8.57 23.56 -56.88
N ARG A 12 8.76 24.83 -56.48
CA ARG A 12 8.82 25.25 -55.07
C ARG A 12 7.45 25.08 -54.42
N THR A 13 7.31 24.13 -53.50
CA THR A 13 6.16 24.04 -52.60
C THR A 13 6.26 25.15 -51.55
N ARG A 14 5.15 25.87 -51.34
CA ARG A 14 5.01 26.95 -50.36
C ARG A 14 5.16 26.41 -48.93
N PRO A 15 5.78 27.16 -47.99
CA PRO A 15 5.79 26.78 -46.58
C PRO A 15 4.37 26.88 -46.00
N VAL A 16 3.91 25.79 -45.37
CA VAL A 16 2.65 25.73 -44.63
C VAL A 16 2.78 26.63 -43.39
N ARG A 17 1.93 27.66 -43.29
CA ARG A 17 1.79 28.48 -42.07
C ARG A 17 1.20 27.62 -40.95
N LEU A 18 1.90 27.54 -39.83
CA LEU A 18 1.35 27.03 -38.57
C LEU A 18 0.27 28.01 -38.05
N PRO A 19 -0.88 27.53 -37.55
CA PRO A 19 -1.91 28.40 -37.00
C PRO A 19 -1.42 29.06 -35.70
N GLY A 20 -1.71 30.36 -35.56
CA GLY A 20 -1.25 31.21 -34.47
C GLY A 20 -1.81 30.83 -33.10
N ARG A 21 -1.04 31.18 -32.06
CA ARG A 21 -1.45 31.11 -30.64
C ARG A 21 -2.78 31.87 -30.43
N PRO A 22 -3.79 31.29 -29.76
CA PRO A 22 -4.93 32.06 -29.31
C PRO A 22 -4.58 32.89 -28.08
N ASP A 23 -5.21 34.06 -28.05
CA ASP A 23 -5.08 35.15 -27.10
C ASP A 23 -5.50 34.76 -25.66
N LYS A 24 -4.86 35.36 -24.66
CA LYS A 24 -5.18 35.14 -23.24
C LYS A 24 -6.43 35.93 -22.88
N ARG A 25 -7.61 35.31 -22.98
CA ARG A 25 -8.82 35.81 -22.32
C ARG A 25 -9.44 34.74 -21.46
N THR A 26 -9.64 35.12 -20.20
CA THR A 26 -10.35 34.42 -19.14
C THR A 26 -11.75 33.99 -19.60
N THR A 27 -11.94 32.70 -19.86
CA THR A 27 -13.26 32.09 -20.01
C THR A 27 -13.41 30.99 -18.98
N HIS A 28 -14.28 31.21 -17.99
CA HIS A 28 -14.84 30.14 -17.17
C HIS A 28 -15.51 29.11 -18.09
N HIS A 29 -15.03 27.87 -18.07
CA HIS A 29 -15.69 26.76 -18.75
C HIS A 29 -16.63 26.05 -17.75
N PRO A 30 -17.93 25.93 -18.05
CA PRO A 30 -18.84 25.10 -17.26
C PRO A 30 -18.61 23.61 -17.59
N GLY A 31 -18.52 22.82 -16.51
CA GLY A 31 -18.76 21.37 -16.42
C GLY A 31 -18.35 20.47 -17.60
N ARG A 32 -17.12 19.96 -17.59
CA ARG A 32 -16.86 18.62 -18.15
C ARG A 32 -17.22 17.61 -17.07
N CYS A 33 -18.34 16.89 -17.24
CA CYS A 33 -18.51 15.61 -16.56
C CYS A 33 -17.42 14.69 -17.13
N HIS A 34 -16.42 14.35 -16.32
CA HIS A 34 -15.43 13.35 -16.69
C HIS A 34 -15.99 11.98 -16.32
N ASP A 35 -16.03 11.02 -17.25
CA ASP A 35 -16.50 9.62 -17.09
C ASP A 35 -15.66 8.79 -16.08
N ARG A 36 -15.20 9.40 -14.98
CA ARG A 36 -14.22 8.85 -14.04
C ARG A 36 -14.67 9.11 -12.61
N ALA A 37 -15.80 8.53 -12.25
CA ALA A 37 -16.40 8.71 -10.95
C ALA A 37 -16.61 7.37 -10.25
N VAL A 38 -16.21 7.32 -8.98
CA VAL A 38 -16.53 6.22 -8.07
C VAL A 38 -17.86 6.53 -7.39
N LEU A 39 -18.80 5.60 -7.42
CA LEU A 39 -20.15 5.79 -6.89
C LEU A 39 -20.41 4.91 -5.66
N LEU A 40 -21.04 5.51 -4.66
CA LEU A 40 -21.74 4.80 -3.58
C LEU A 40 -23.08 5.46 -3.33
N THR A 41 -24.14 4.66 -3.23
CA THR A 41 -25.47 5.14 -2.87
C THR A 41 -25.92 4.57 -1.54
N ILE A 42 -26.59 5.39 -0.74
CA ILE A 42 -27.25 5.00 0.50
C ILE A 42 -28.72 5.37 0.34
N THR A 43 -29.57 4.37 0.35
CA THR A 43 -31.03 4.53 0.30
C THR A 43 -31.59 4.25 1.68
N ALA A 44 -32.44 5.14 2.17
CA ALA A 44 -33.32 4.87 3.30
C ALA A 44 -34.75 4.70 2.80
N SER A 45 -35.43 3.69 3.33
CA SER A 45 -36.87 3.49 3.13
C SER A 45 -37.61 3.89 4.40
N ALA A 46 -38.81 4.45 4.24
CA ALA A 46 -39.64 4.79 5.38
C ALA A 46 -39.97 3.52 6.19
N ASN A 47 -39.80 3.61 7.51
CA ASN A 47 -40.13 2.56 8.46
C ASN A 47 -40.65 3.19 9.76
N GLU A 48 -40.90 2.39 10.79
CA GLU A 48 -41.38 2.88 12.09
C GLU A 48 -40.43 3.91 12.73
N ALA A 49 -39.12 3.74 12.53
CA ALA A 49 -38.06 4.62 13.06
C ALA A 49 -37.83 5.89 12.23
N LEU A 50 -38.23 5.89 10.95
CA LEU A 50 -38.03 6.96 9.98
C LEU A 50 -39.29 7.08 9.13
N SER A 51 -40.28 7.82 9.61
CA SER A 51 -41.58 7.95 8.95
C SER A 51 -41.52 8.74 7.63
N ASP A 52 -40.54 9.62 7.48
CA ASP A 52 -40.23 10.34 6.24
C ASP A 52 -38.79 10.03 5.82
N ALA A 53 -38.60 9.29 4.73
CA ALA A 53 -37.28 8.93 4.25
C ALA A 53 -36.40 10.14 3.88
N THR A 54 -36.99 11.31 3.58
CA THR A 54 -36.22 12.53 3.31
C THR A 54 -35.40 13.01 4.51
N ASP A 55 -35.75 12.55 5.72
CA ASP A 55 -34.95 12.80 6.93
C ASP A 55 -33.53 12.21 6.86
N LEU A 56 -33.26 11.29 5.91
CA LEU A 56 -31.90 10.90 5.53
C LEU A 56 -30.98 12.10 5.25
N GLY A 57 -31.54 13.19 4.71
CA GLY A 57 -30.82 14.45 4.52
C GLY A 57 -30.32 15.08 5.81
N TYR A 58 -31.15 15.11 6.86
CA TYR A 58 -30.75 15.58 8.19
C TYR A 58 -29.72 14.65 8.82
N LEU A 59 -29.92 13.34 8.70
CA LEU A 59 -29.03 12.34 9.27
C LEU A 59 -27.63 12.36 8.63
N LEU A 60 -27.54 12.58 7.32
CA LEU A 60 -26.26 12.75 6.60
C LEU A 60 -25.68 14.18 6.68
N HIS A 61 -26.44 15.12 7.23
CA HIS A 61 -26.15 16.55 7.23
C HIS A 61 -25.89 17.08 5.81
N LYS A 62 -26.73 16.67 4.86
CA LYS A 62 -26.69 17.05 3.44
C LYS A 62 -28.12 17.29 2.96
N HIS A 63 -28.40 18.49 2.47
CA HIS A 63 -29.76 18.85 2.07
C HIS A 63 -30.12 18.22 0.72
N PRO A 64 -31.24 17.46 0.59
CA PRO A 64 -31.59 16.75 -0.64
C PRO A 64 -31.70 17.65 -1.88
N GLY A 65 -32.28 18.84 -1.72
CA GLY A 65 -32.38 19.84 -2.78
C GLY A 65 -31.08 20.60 -3.14
N ARG A 66 -29.91 20.21 -2.61
CA ARG A 66 -28.63 20.89 -2.88
C ARG A 66 -27.54 19.89 -3.23
N ALA A 67 -27.07 19.93 -4.48
CA ALA A 67 -25.82 19.28 -4.87
C ALA A 67 -24.65 19.98 -4.18
N GLN A 68 -23.82 19.23 -3.47
CA GLN A 68 -22.68 19.76 -2.71
C GLN A 68 -21.38 19.12 -3.16
N SER A 69 -20.29 19.88 -3.14
CA SER A 69 -18.96 19.43 -3.59
C SER A 69 -17.92 19.70 -2.51
N PHE A 70 -17.02 18.75 -2.28
CA PHE A 70 -16.03 18.77 -1.22
C PHE A 70 -14.66 18.40 -1.79
N GLY A 71 -13.64 19.23 -1.55
CA GLY A 71 -12.27 18.88 -1.91
C GLY A 71 -11.73 17.80 -0.98
N VAL A 72 -11.33 16.65 -1.54
CA VAL A 72 -10.74 15.52 -0.81
C VAL A 72 -9.33 15.22 -1.33
N ALA A 73 -8.47 14.57 -0.54
CA ALA A 73 -7.07 14.39 -0.90
C ALA A 73 -6.84 13.80 -2.31
N SER A 74 -7.76 12.96 -2.79
CA SER A 74 -7.72 12.30 -4.09
C SER A 74 -8.47 13.01 -5.23
N GLY A 75 -9.14 14.14 -4.99
CA GLY A 75 -9.94 14.84 -6.00
C GLY A 75 -11.12 15.61 -5.38
N THR A 76 -12.32 15.41 -5.94
CA THR A 76 -13.56 16.07 -5.51
C THR A 76 -14.61 15.01 -5.19
N ALA A 77 -15.23 15.13 -4.02
CA ALA A 77 -16.39 14.31 -3.65
C ALA A 77 -17.67 15.16 -3.78
N HIS A 78 -18.68 14.62 -4.44
CA HIS A 78 -19.98 15.23 -4.60
C HIS A 78 -21.03 14.46 -3.82
N VAL A 79 -21.96 15.16 -3.17
CA VAL A 79 -23.16 14.57 -2.63
C VAL A 79 -24.36 15.12 -3.39
N VAL A 80 -25.14 14.19 -3.94
CA VAL A 80 -26.39 14.47 -4.66
C VAL A 80 -27.46 13.49 -4.22
N TYR A 81 -28.72 13.85 -4.41
CA TYR A 81 -29.86 13.00 -4.08
C TYR A 81 -30.62 12.68 -5.38
N PRO A 82 -30.33 11.55 -6.05
CA PRO A 82 -31.05 11.16 -7.26
C PRO A 82 -32.54 10.91 -7.02
N ASP A 83 -32.92 10.52 -5.81
CA ASP A 83 -34.31 10.33 -5.39
C ASP A 83 -34.50 10.86 -3.96
N ALA A 84 -35.59 11.59 -3.74
CA ALA A 84 -35.89 12.20 -2.45
C ALA A 84 -37.41 12.33 -2.29
N GLY A 85 -38.05 11.24 -1.86
CA GLY A 85 -39.46 11.18 -1.52
C GLY A 85 -39.70 10.70 -0.09
N PRO A 86 -40.94 10.85 0.41
CA PRO A 86 -41.27 10.47 1.78
C PRO A 86 -41.20 8.96 2.03
N ALA A 87 -41.41 8.13 1.00
CA ALA A 87 -41.33 6.67 1.11
C ALA A 87 -39.90 6.13 0.93
N ARG A 88 -39.08 6.81 0.12
CA ARG A 88 -37.72 6.38 -0.24
C ARG A 88 -36.87 7.61 -0.55
N CYS A 89 -35.66 7.65 -0.02
CA CYS A 89 -34.70 8.71 -0.27
C CYS A 89 -33.32 8.09 -0.49
N THR A 90 -32.65 8.48 -1.57
CA THR A 90 -31.34 7.96 -1.94
C THR A 90 -30.34 9.10 -1.98
N ALA A 91 -29.30 9.02 -1.17
CA ALA A 91 -28.11 9.86 -1.26
C ALA A 91 -27.03 9.15 -2.08
N ALA A 92 -26.35 9.88 -2.95
CA ALA A 92 -25.21 9.39 -3.72
C ALA A 92 -23.95 10.18 -3.35
N LEU A 93 -22.89 9.45 -2.97
CA LEU A 93 -21.53 9.96 -2.86
C LEU A 93 -20.78 9.62 -4.15
N VAL A 94 -20.43 10.64 -4.92
CA VAL A 94 -19.73 10.53 -6.20
C VAL A 94 -18.32 11.08 -6.02
N LEU A 95 -17.30 10.23 -6.12
CA LEU A 95 -15.91 10.64 -5.99
C LEU A 95 -15.26 10.73 -7.37
N GLU A 96 -14.99 11.95 -7.79
CA GLU A 96 -14.14 12.24 -8.94
C GLU A 96 -12.68 12.22 -8.48
N VAL A 97 -11.95 11.19 -8.90
CA VAL A 97 -10.52 11.09 -8.60
C VAL A 97 -9.73 11.83 -9.67
N ASP A 98 -8.80 12.68 -9.26
CA ASP A 98 -7.81 13.28 -10.16
C ASP A 98 -6.55 12.39 -10.17
N PRO A 99 -6.39 11.47 -11.14
CA PRO A 99 -5.23 10.59 -11.20
C PRO A 99 -3.93 11.37 -11.40
N VAL A 100 -3.98 12.54 -12.04
CA VAL A 100 -2.80 13.37 -12.31
C VAL A 100 -2.36 14.08 -11.04
N ALA A 101 -3.28 14.64 -10.26
CA ALA A 101 -2.96 15.21 -8.95
C ALA A 101 -2.55 14.14 -7.93
N LEU A 102 -3.10 12.92 -8.03
CA LEU A 102 -2.67 11.78 -7.19
C LEU A 102 -1.19 11.44 -7.41
N VAL A 103 -0.73 11.54 -8.66
CA VAL A 103 0.67 11.31 -9.07
C VAL A 103 1.56 12.52 -8.77
N ARG A 104 1.07 13.74 -8.98
CA ARG A 104 1.86 14.99 -8.87
C ARG A 104 1.89 15.63 -7.49
N GLY A 105 0.94 15.28 -6.60
CA GLY A 105 0.71 15.96 -5.32
C GLY A 105 0.00 17.33 -5.47
N ARG A 106 -0.76 17.75 -4.44
CA ARG A 106 -1.53 19.01 -4.45
C ARG A 106 -0.62 20.26 -4.42
N PRO A 107 -0.90 21.31 -5.22
CA PRO A 107 -0.25 22.61 -5.08
C PRO A 107 -0.73 23.32 -3.79
N GLY A 108 0.19 23.86 -2.98
CA GLY A 108 -0.13 24.77 -1.88
C GLY A 108 -0.09 24.21 -0.46
N SER A 109 0.10 22.90 -0.25
CA SER A 109 0.46 22.40 1.10
C SER A 109 1.92 22.78 1.37
N GLY A 110 2.20 23.57 2.41
CA GLY A 110 3.54 24.09 2.79
C GLY A 110 4.63 23.04 3.10
N ARG A 111 4.47 21.78 2.68
CA ARG A 111 5.53 20.78 2.64
C ARG A 111 6.55 21.17 1.57
N ARG A 112 7.77 21.47 2.00
CA ARG A 112 8.93 21.79 1.15
C ARG A 112 9.04 20.83 -0.04
N ARG A 113 9.04 21.45 -1.23
CA ARG A 113 9.40 20.95 -2.57
C ARG A 113 9.98 19.53 -2.62
N SER A 114 9.20 18.60 -3.16
CA SER A 114 9.75 17.53 -4.00
C SER A 114 9.64 17.99 -5.45
N ALA A 115 10.77 18.02 -6.15
CA ALA A 115 10.88 18.39 -7.57
C ALA A 115 10.04 17.47 -8.47
N PRO A 116 9.64 17.90 -9.68
CA PRO A 116 8.77 17.15 -10.57
C PRO A 116 9.49 15.90 -11.09
N GLY A 117 9.21 14.75 -10.49
CA GLY A 117 9.71 13.44 -10.91
C GLY A 117 8.57 12.62 -11.48
N GLY A 118 8.47 12.61 -12.81
CA GLY A 118 7.51 11.85 -13.57
C GLY A 118 7.68 10.35 -13.34
N ASP A 119 6.61 9.75 -12.84
CA ASP A 119 6.35 8.34 -12.92
C ASP A 119 6.31 7.90 -14.40
N GLY A 120 7.15 6.93 -14.76
CA GLY A 120 7.24 6.34 -16.10
C GLY A 120 6.62 4.95 -16.19
N THR A 121 5.75 4.54 -15.26
CA THR A 121 4.99 3.30 -15.41
C THR A 121 3.59 3.64 -15.89
N LEU A 122 3.15 3.01 -16.98
CA LEU A 122 1.79 3.16 -17.52
C LEU A 122 0.73 2.94 -16.42
N ALA A 123 1.03 2.05 -15.46
CA ALA A 123 0.18 1.71 -14.31
C ALA A 123 -0.13 2.89 -13.36
N GLN A 124 0.64 3.98 -13.36
CA GLN A 124 0.35 5.17 -12.54
C GLN A 124 -0.65 6.12 -13.22
N TYR A 125 -0.76 6.07 -14.55
CA TYR A 125 -1.73 6.85 -15.33
C TYR A 125 -2.95 6.03 -15.75
N VAL A 126 -2.76 4.73 -15.96
CA VAL A 126 -3.79 3.74 -16.31
C VAL A 126 -3.91 2.78 -15.13
N ASN A 127 -4.81 3.09 -14.21
CA ASN A 127 -5.21 2.23 -13.12
C ASN A 127 -6.70 2.36 -12.87
N ASP A 128 -7.20 1.44 -12.07
CA ASP A 128 -8.58 1.29 -11.62
C ASP A 128 -9.02 2.29 -10.55
N ARG A 129 -8.08 3.02 -9.93
CA ARG A 129 -8.38 3.89 -8.77
C ARG A 129 -9.44 4.97 -9.03
N PRO A 130 -9.53 5.57 -10.24
CA PRO A 130 -10.61 6.52 -10.54
C PRO A 130 -11.99 5.87 -10.73
N TYR A 131 -12.07 4.54 -10.73
CA TYR A 131 -13.26 3.80 -11.13
C TYR A 131 -13.73 2.80 -10.05
N ALA A 132 -12.88 2.45 -9.08
CA ALA A 132 -13.18 1.43 -8.08
C ALA A 132 -13.32 2.00 -6.66
N ALA A 133 -14.34 1.53 -5.94
CA ALA A 133 -14.69 1.90 -4.58
C ALA A 133 -13.80 1.22 -3.51
N GLY A 134 -12.51 1.58 -3.51
CA GLY A 134 -11.54 1.12 -2.51
C GLY A 134 -11.30 2.15 -1.40
N SER A 135 -10.06 2.21 -0.93
CA SER A 135 -9.65 3.05 0.20
C SER A 135 -9.89 4.57 -0.01
N LEU A 136 -9.89 5.06 -1.27
CA LEU A 136 -10.14 6.47 -1.58
C LEU A 136 -11.56 6.90 -1.25
N LEU A 137 -12.53 6.04 -1.57
CA LEU A 137 -13.94 6.29 -1.27
C LEU A 137 -14.18 6.29 0.25
N ALA A 138 -13.56 5.36 0.98
CA ALA A 138 -13.64 5.33 2.44
C ALA A 138 -13.13 6.64 3.09
N VAL A 139 -12.01 7.20 2.59
CA VAL A 139 -11.50 8.50 3.07
C VAL A 139 -12.48 9.64 2.73
N ALA A 140 -13.04 9.65 1.52
CA ALA A 140 -14.04 10.65 1.15
C ALA A 140 -15.30 10.55 2.03
N LEU A 141 -15.79 9.35 2.29
CA LEU A 141 -16.90 9.05 3.19
C LEU A 141 -16.62 9.56 4.62
N GLY A 142 -15.43 9.27 5.15
CA GLY A 142 -14.95 9.76 6.45
C GLY A 142 -14.92 11.29 6.57
N GLN A 143 -14.57 11.98 5.48
CA GLN A 143 -14.50 13.43 5.45
C GLN A 143 -15.88 14.07 5.29
N VAL A 144 -16.72 13.55 4.38
CA VAL A 144 -17.99 14.16 3.97
C VAL A 144 -19.11 13.88 4.97
N PHE A 145 -19.13 12.68 5.56
CA PHE A 145 -20.17 12.22 6.48
C PHE A 145 -19.68 12.12 7.93
N ARG A 146 -18.66 12.92 8.30
CA ARG A 146 -18.03 12.89 9.63
C ARG A 146 -19.02 12.95 10.80
N THR A 147 -20.01 13.84 10.74
CA THR A 147 -21.00 14.02 11.82
C THR A 147 -21.93 12.80 11.93
N ALA A 148 -22.35 12.25 10.79
CA ALA A 148 -23.20 11.07 10.72
C ALA A 148 -22.46 9.81 11.19
N LEU A 149 -21.17 9.67 10.87
CA LEU A 149 -20.29 8.61 11.38
C LEU A 149 -20.18 8.61 12.91
N ALA A 150 -20.27 9.78 13.53
CA ALA A 150 -20.28 9.92 14.98
C ALA A 150 -21.67 9.66 15.61
N GLY A 151 -22.70 9.34 14.81
CA GLY A 151 -24.06 9.09 15.28
C GLY A 151 -24.80 10.32 15.80
N ARG A 152 -24.36 11.53 15.43
CA ARG A 152 -24.96 12.78 15.93
C ARG A 152 -25.92 13.39 14.92
N CYS A 153 -27.15 13.70 15.34
CA CYS A 153 -28.10 14.51 14.60
C CYS A 153 -29.03 15.27 15.56
N ASP A 154 -28.76 16.55 15.79
CA ASP A 154 -29.53 17.36 16.75
C ASP A 154 -30.98 17.61 16.29
N LEU A 155 -31.21 17.59 14.97
CA LEU A 155 -32.54 17.82 14.38
C LEU A 155 -33.42 16.57 14.36
N ARG A 156 -32.81 15.38 14.43
CA ARG A 156 -33.47 14.06 14.40
C ARG A 156 -32.73 13.06 15.31
N PRO A 157 -32.68 13.31 16.63
CA PRO A 157 -31.89 12.47 17.54
C PRO A 157 -32.42 11.04 17.61
N ASP A 158 -33.75 10.87 17.67
CA ASP A 158 -34.38 9.55 17.77
C ASP A 158 -34.10 8.70 16.52
N ALA A 159 -34.25 9.28 15.32
CA ALA A 159 -33.98 8.59 14.07
C ALA A 159 -32.47 8.28 13.88
N ALA A 160 -31.57 9.09 14.46
CA ALA A 160 -30.13 8.80 14.43
C ALA A 160 -29.75 7.64 15.37
N ALA A 161 -30.46 7.48 16.49
CA ALA A 161 -30.26 6.41 17.45
C ALA A 161 -30.95 5.09 17.04
N ALA A 162 -32.00 5.17 16.23
CA ALA A 162 -32.80 4.02 15.83
C ALA A 162 -32.23 3.26 14.61
N PRO A 163 -32.50 1.95 14.49
CA PRO A 163 -32.13 1.18 13.32
C PRO A 163 -33.03 1.52 12.12
N LEU A 164 -32.42 1.74 10.97
CA LEU A 164 -33.07 2.20 9.75
C LEU A 164 -33.05 1.09 8.69
N ALA A 165 -34.12 0.97 7.91
CA ALA A 165 -34.14 0.12 6.73
C ALA A 165 -33.27 0.75 5.62
N LEU A 166 -32.04 0.26 5.48
CA LEU A 166 -31.03 0.81 4.59
C LEU A 166 -30.68 -0.16 3.46
N GLU A 167 -30.47 0.42 2.29
CA GLU A 167 -29.86 -0.24 1.14
C GLU A 167 -28.62 0.55 0.71
N VAL A 168 -27.46 -0.12 0.65
CA VAL A 168 -26.21 0.45 0.15
C VAL A 168 -25.86 -0.24 -1.16
N THR A 169 -25.54 0.53 -2.19
CA THR A 169 -25.08 0.00 -3.47
C THR A 169 -23.73 0.62 -3.84
N VAL A 170 -22.80 -0.25 -4.22
CA VAL A 170 -21.47 0.12 -4.67
C VAL A 170 -21.18 -0.67 -5.96
N PRO A 171 -21.32 -0.04 -7.15
CA PRO A 171 -21.31 -0.78 -8.42
C PRO A 171 -19.99 -1.49 -8.72
N VAL A 172 -18.87 -0.95 -8.25
CA VAL A 172 -17.53 -1.50 -8.52
C VAL A 172 -16.70 -1.46 -7.24
N VAL A 173 -16.58 -2.58 -6.55
CA VAL A 173 -15.73 -2.72 -5.35
C VAL A 173 -14.60 -3.71 -5.64
N PRO A 174 -13.31 -3.35 -5.45
CA PRO A 174 -12.25 -4.33 -5.49
C PRO A 174 -12.42 -5.29 -4.32
N CYS A 175 -12.59 -6.59 -4.61
CA CYS A 175 -12.81 -7.62 -3.61
C CYS A 175 -11.75 -8.73 -3.73
N ARG A 176 -10.59 -8.50 -3.10
CA ARG A 176 -9.49 -9.48 -3.08
C ARG A 176 -9.80 -10.61 -2.10
N GLY A 177 -10.57 -11.57 -2.58
CA GLY A 177 -11.12 -12.68 -1.82
C GLY A 177 -12.44 -13.21 -2.38
N GLY A 178 -12.95 -12.62 -3.47
CA GLY A 178 -14.18 -13.04 -4.14
C GLY A 178 -15.44 -12.60 -3.40
N ALA A 179 -16.60 -12.89 -3.99
CA ALA A 179 -17.92 -12.58 -3.43
C ALA A 179 -18.08 -13.08 -1.98
N ASP A 180 -17.61 -14.31 -1.69
CA ASP A 180 -17.66 -14.95 -0.38
C ASP A 180 -17.00 -14.11 0.73
N LEU A 181 -15.96 -13.33 0.40
CA LEU A 181 -15.33 -12.45 1.37
C LEU A 181 -16.25 -11.30 1.76
N ALA A 182 -16.98 -10.71 0.81
CA ALA A 182 -17.92 -9.65 1.11
C ALA A 182 -19.03 -10.17 2.03
N GLU A 183 -19.55 -11.37 1.76
CA GLU A 183 -20.56 -12.02 2.62
C GLU A 183 -20.03 -12.25 4.04
N ARG A 184 -18.84 -12.85 4.19
CA ARG A 184 -18.22 -13.07 5.51
C ARG A 184 -17.94 -11.80 6.31
N LEU A 185 -17.77 -10.65 5.65
CA LEU A 185 -17.48 -9.37 6.30
C LEU A 185 -18.74 -8.59 6.65
N PHE A 186 -19.81 -8.66 5.84
CA PHE A 186 -21.02 -7.86 6.06
C PHE A 186 -22.18 -8.66 6.65
N ALA A 187 -22.35 -9.94 6.34
CA ALA A 187 -23.46 -10.73 6.87
C ALA A 187 -23.50 -10.80 8.42
N PRO A 188 -22.36 -10.98 9.14
CA PRO A 188 -22.35 -10.97 10.60
C PRO A 188 -22.78 -9.63 11.23
N LEU A 189 -22.80 -8.55 10.45
CA LEU A 189 -23.18 -7.20 10.88
C LEU A 189 -24.66 -6.89 10.61
N GLY A 190 -25.46 -7.89 10.21
CA GLY A 190 -26.90 -7.73 9.96
C GLY A 190 -27.28 -7.33 8.54
N TRP A 191 -26.36 -7.48 7.58
CA TRP A 191 -26.63 -7.23 6.17
C TRP A 191 -27.01 -8.51 5.42
N ALA A 192 -28.05 -8.43 4.59
CA ALA A 192 -28.18 -9.30 3.43
C ALA A 192 -27.21 -8.79 2.36
N VAL A 193 -26.35 -9.68 1.85
CA VAL A 193 -25.24 -9.32 0.96
C VAL A 193 -25.48 -9.95 -0.41
N GLU A 194 -25.53 -9.10 -1.43
CA GLU A 194 -25.46 -9.49 -2.84
C GLU A 194 -24.13 -8.98 -3.38
N ALA A 195 -23.25 -9.88 -3.82
CA ALA A 195 -21.91 -9.57 -4.29
C ALA A 195 -21.65 -10.29 -5.61
N ASP A 196 -22.03 -9.66 -6.72
CA ASP A 196 -21.95 -10.27 -8.05
C ASP A 196 -20.57 -10.00 -8.67
N PRO A 197 -19.78 -11.04 -9.01
CA PRO A 197 -18.53 -10.86 -9.74
C PRO A 197 -18.77 -10.15 -11.08
N LEU A 198 -17.94 -9.15 -11.37
CA LEU A 198 -17.99 -8.46 -12.66
C LEU A 198 -17.04 -9.17 -13.64
N PRO A 199 -17.46 -9.48 -14.89
CA PRO A 199 -16.57 -10.06 -15.88
C PRO A 199 -15.37 -9.14 -16.15
N LEU A 200 -14.21 -9.71 -16.48
CA LEU A 200 -13.05 -8.90 -16.86
C LEU A 200 -13.32 -8.12 -18.14
N ASP A 201 -14.00 -8.76 -19.09
CA ASP A 201 -14.45 -8.18 -20.35
C ASP A 201 -15.68 -8.97 -20.85
N GLU A 202 -16.77 -8.28 -21.21
CA GLU A 202 -17.99 -8.91 -21.71
C GLU A 202 -17.81 -9.49 -23.13
N GLU A 203 -16.88 -8.94 -23.93
CA GLU A 203 -16.59 -9.43 -25.28
C GLU A 203 -15.65 -10.66 -25.28
N PHE A 204 -14.92 -10.89 -24.18
CA PHE A 204 -13.98 -12.00 -24.01
C PHE A 204 -14.29 -12.83 -22.74
N PRO A 205 -15.39 -13.60 -22.71
CA PRO A 205 -15.80 -14.37 -21.53
C PRO A 205 -14.75 -15.38 -21.04
N GLU A 206 -13.87 -15.85 -21.92
CA GLU A 206 -12.78 -16.78 -21.59
C GLU A 206 -11.73 -16.19 -20.64
N TRP A 207 -11.70 -14.86 -20.46
CA TRP A 207 -10.84 -14.21 -19.46
C TRP A 207 -11.36 -14.33 -18.03
N GLY A 208 -12.62 -14.76 -17.88
CA GLY A 208 -13.27 -14.99 -16.60
C GLY A 208 -13.60 -13.70 -15.84
N ASP A 209 -13.91 -13.87 -14.55
CA ASP A 209 -14.31 -12.77 -13.69
C ASP A 209 -13.13 -11.87 -13.30
N SER A 210 -13.41 -10.58 -13.22
CA SER A 210 -12.50 -9.60 -12.65
C SER A 210 -12.40 -9.77 -11.13
N ARG A 211 -11.47 -9.04 -10.52
CA ARG A 211 -11.35 -8.93 -9.06
C ARG A 211 -12.40 -8.01 -8.43
N TYR A 212 -13.31 -7.44 -9.21
CA TYR A 212 -14.33 -6.52 -8.72
C TYR A 212 -15.66 -7.22 -8.60
N VAL A 213 -16.45 -6.75 -7.63
CA VAL A 213 -17.83 -7.17 -7.45
C VAL A 213 -18.74 -5.94 -7.49
N ALA A 214 -19.95 -6.12 -8.01
CA ALA A 214 -21.07 -5.24 -7.73
C ALA A 214 -21.64 -5.61 -6.36
N LEU A 215 -21.58 -4.68 -5.41
CA LEU A 215 -21.98 -4.93 -4.03
C LEU A 215 -23.31 -4.22 -3.73
N ARG A 216 -24.29 -4.99 -3.27
CA ARG A 216 -25.54 -4.49 -2.70
C ARG A 216 -25.73 -5.06 -1.29
N LEU A 217 -25.96 -4.17 -0.33
CA LEU A 217 -26.18 -4.49 1.07
C LEU A 217 -27.57 -4.01 1.47
N THR A 218 -28.40 -4.89 2.00
CA THR A 218 -29.73 -4.53 2.52
C THR A 218 -29.83 -4.94 3.97
N GLY A 219 -30.25 -4.06 4.87
CA GLY A 219 -30.30 -4.37 6.30
C GLY A 219 -31.01 -3.32 7.12
N THR A 220 -31.30 -3.67 8.37
CA THR A 220 -31.92 -2.78 9.36
C THR A 220 -30.89 -2.45 10.44
N VAL A 221 -30.17 -1.33 10.27
CA VAL A 221 -29.03 -0.93 11.12
C VAL A 221 -29.01 0.57 11.36
N ARG A 222 -28.29 1.06 12.37
CA ARG A 222 -28.15 2.51 12.55
C ARG A 222 -27.31 3.11 11.43
N LEU A 223 -27.63 4.32 10.98
CA LEU A 223 -26.87 4.96 9.90
C LEU A 223 -25.38 5.12 10.24
N ALA A 224 -25.06 5.44 11.50
CA ALA A 224 -23.69 5.56 11.97
C ALA A 224 -22.92 4.23 11.83
N GLU A 225 -23.55 3.11 12.19
CA GLU A 225 -22.97 1.77 12.04
C GLU A 225 -22.74 1.45 10.57
N ALA A 226 -23.73 1.68 9.71
CA ALA A 226 -23.59 1.45 8.27
C ALA A 226 -22.40 2.21 7.67
N LEU A 227 -22.26 3.50 8.02
CA LEU A 227 -21.13 4.31 7.56
C LEU A 227 -19.79 3.80 8.12
N ASN A 228 -19.74 3.39 9.38
CA ASN A 228 -18.53 2.86 10.01
C ASN A 228 -18.13 1.49 9.42
N HIS A 229 -19.09 0.61 9.15
CA HIS A 229 -18.88 -0.66 8.45
C HIS A 229 -18.23 -0.41 7.08
N LEU A 230 -18.79 0.49 6.28
CA LEU A 230 -18.24 0.86 4.96
C LEU A 230 -16.84 1.48 5.07
N TYR A 231 -16.66 2.40 6.03
CA TYR A 231 -15.38 3.08 6.28
C TYR A 231 -14.25 2.10 6.60
N VAL A 232 -14.54 1.06 7.38
CA VAL A 232 -13.56 0.05 7.77
C VAL A 232 -13.38 -1.04 6.71
N LEU A 233 -14.47 -1.54 6.14
CA LEU A 233 -14.47 -2.76 5.33
C LEU A 233 -14.13 -2.53 3.86
N LEU A 234 -14.44 -1.37 3.26
CA LEU A 234 -14.02 -1.09 1.87
C LEU A 234 -12.49 -1.20 1.68
N PRO A 235 -11.63 -0.63 2.56
CA PRO A 235 -10.19 -0.87 2.51
C PRO A 235 -9.76 -2.33 2.74
N VAL A 236 -10.55 -3.11 3.49
CA VAL A 236 -10.27 -4.53 3.79
C VAL A 236 -10.56 -5.42 2.58
N LEU A 237 -11.65 -5.13 1.85
CA LEU A 237 -11.98 -5.77 0.58
C LEU A 237 -10.91 -5.49 -0.48
N ASP A 238 -10.47 -4.23 -0.56
CA ASP A 238 -9.47 -3.76 -1.52
C ASP A 238 -8.10 -4.45 -1.33
N ASP A 239 -7.67 -4.65 -0.07
CA ASP A 239 -6.37 -5.24 0.30
C ASP A 239 -5.21 -4.63 -0.53
N ALA A 240 -5.29 -3.32 -0.78
CA ALA A 240 -4.34 -2.53 -1.55
C ALA A 240 -4.10 -1.15 -0.88
N LYS A 241 -3.68 -1.12 0.39
CA LYS A 241 -3.36 0.16 1.04
C LYS A 241 -2.09 0.79 0.43
N HIS A 242 -2.30 1.82 -0.41
CA HIS A 242 -1.25 2.61 -1.06
C HIS A 242 -0.90 3.93 -0.34
N TYR A 243 -1.41 4.19 0.86
CA TYR A 243 -0.97 5.35 1.67
C TYR A 243 -0.12 4.92 2.86
N TRP A 244 0.76 5.82 3.29
CA TRP A 244 1.57 5.63 4.49
C TRP A 244 0.66 5.55 5.71
N VAL A 245 0.55 4.37 6.32
CA VAL A 245 -0.21 4.14 7.56
C VAL A 245 0.52 4.85 8.70
N ALA A 246 0.01 6.02 9.07
CA ALA A 246 0.46 6.77 10.24
C ALA A 246 0.02 6.06 11.53
N ALA A 247 0.60 6.45 12.68
CA ALA A 247 0.37 5.74 13.95
C ALA A 247 -1.09 5.86 14.44
N ASP A 248 -1.80 6.89 13.99
CA ASP A 248 -3.20 7.21 14.26
C ASP A 248 -4.20 6.28 13.55
N GLU A 249 -3.77 5.44 12.60
CA GLU A 249 -4.65 4.48 11.91
C GLU A 249 -5.19 3.39 12.84
N VAL A 250 -4.46 3.07 13.91
CA VAL A 250 -4.95 2.15 14.95
C VAL A 250 -6.11 2.80 15.69
N ASP A 251 -5.94 4.03 16.16
CA ASP A 251 -7.00 4.77 16.88
C ASP A 251 -8.23 5.01 16.00
N LYS A 252 -8.04 5.21 14.68
CA LYS A 252 -9.15 5.29 13.72
C LYS A 252 -9.89 3.97 13.60
N LEU A 253 -9.17 2.84 13.55
CA LEU A 253 -9.79 1.52 13.50
C LEU A 253 -10.55 1.21 14.79
N VAL A 254 -9.97 1.52 15.95
CA VAL A 254 -10.62 1.34 17.26
C VAL A 254 -11.90 2.17 17.31
N ARG A 255 -11.82 3.47 16.99
CA ARG A 255 -12.99 4.36 17.00
C ARG A 255 -14.09 3.93 16.03
N ALA A 256 -13.74 3.57 14.79
CA ALA A 256 -14.72 3.17 13.79
C ALA A 256 -15.19 1.71 13.97
N GLY A 257 -14.41 0.89 14.67
CA GLY A 257 -14.70 -0.50 15.02
C GLY A 257 -15.46 -0.66 16.33
N ALA A 258 -15.57 0.41 17.13
CA ALA A 258 -16.22 0.38 18.42
C ALA A 258 -17.66 -0.17 18.31
N GLY A 259 -18.02 -1.06 19.22
CA GLY A 259 -19.33 -1.70 19.29
C GLY A 259 -19.54 -2.92 18.38
N TRP A 260 -18.70 -3.18 17.38
CA TRP A 260 -18.89 -4.32 16.46
C TRP A 260 -17.64 -5.13 16.14
N LEU A 261 -16.47 -4.49 16.04
CA LEU A 261 -15.25 -5.16 15.58
C LEU A 261 -14.74 -6.20 16.59
N ALA A 262 -14.91 -5.95 17.88
CA ALA A 262 -14.46 -6.86 18.94
C ALA A 262 -15.17 -8.23 18.89
N THR A 263 -16.45 -8.24 18.51
CA THR A 263 -17.30 -9.44 18.41
C THR A 263 -17.33 -10.04 17.00
N HIS A 264 -16.82 -9.34 15.99
CA HIS A 264 -16.85 -9.80 14.60
C HIS A 264 -16.04 -11.10 14.39
N PRO A 265 -16.58 -12.13 13.72
CA PRO A 265 -15.88 -13.40 13.51
C PRO A 265 -14.58 -13.23 12.72
N GLU A 266 -14.57 -12.30 11.76
CA GLU A 266 -13.40 -11.97 10.94
C GLU A 266 -12.49 -10.88 11.54
N ARG A 267 -12.60 -10.53 12.83
CA ARG A 267 -11.82 -9.43 13.45
C ARG A 267 -10.31 -9.51 13.20
N GLY A 268 -9.75 -10.72 13.18
CA GLY A 268 -8.33 -10.96 12.90
C GLY A 268 -7.95 -10.66 11.45
N LEU A 269 -8.82 -10.98 10.50
CA LEU A 269 -8.66 -10.66 9.08
C LEU A 269 -8.80 -9.15 8.85
N VAL A 270 -9.84 -8.54 9.42
CA VAL A 270 -10.10 -7.08 9.34
C VAL A 270 -8.91 -6.31 9.88
N THR A 271 -8.48 -6.61 11.11
CA THR A 271 -7.33 -5.93 11.74
C THR A 271 -6.05 -6.09 10.92
N ARG A 272 -5.76 -7.30 10.42
CA ARG A 272 -4.55 -7.58 9.63
C ARG A 272 -4.54 -6.83 8.30
N ARG A 273 -5.65 -6.83 7.56
CA ARG A 273 -5.75 -6.13 6.27
C ARG A 273 -5.82 -4.62 6.44
N TYR A 274 -6.50 -4.14 7.48
CA TYR A 274 -6.60 -2.72 7.77
C TYR A 274 -5.26 -2.13 8.23
N LEU A 275 -4.48 -2.84 9.06
CA LEU A 275 -3.20 -2.35 9.60
C LEU A 275 -1.96 -2.82 8.81
N ARG A 276 -2.14 -3.24 7.56
CA ARG A 276 -1.08 -3.85 6.73
C ARG A 276 0.20 -2.98 6.76
N ARG A 277 1.31 -3.57 7.26
CA ARG A 277 2.67 -3.03 7.58
C ARG A 277 2.99 -2.71 9.05
N ARG A 278 2.15 -3.05 10.02
CA ARG A 278 2.41 -2.83 11.45
C ARG A 278 2.17 -4.08 12.31
N HIS A 279 2.96 -5.14 12.11
CA HIS A 279 2.89 -6.38 12.91
C HIS A 279 3.01 -6.13 14.43
N ALA A 280 3.75 -5.09 14.85
CA ALA A 280 3.86 -4.71 16.25
C ALA A 280 2.55 -4.17 16.87
N PHE A 281 1.63 -3.64 16.05
CA PHE A 281 0.39 -2.99 16.52
C PHE A 281 -0.85 -3.87 16.41
N VAL A 282 -0.79 -4.96 15.63
CA VAL A 282 -1.90 -5.93 15.57
C VAL A 282 -2.16 -6.54 16.94
N ARG A 283 -1.11 -6.84 17.71
CA ARG A 283 -1.23 -7.33 19.09
C ARG A 283 -1.83 -6.27 20.02
N THR A 284 -1.39 -5.01 19.91
CA THR A 284 -1.90 -3.88 20.71
C THR A 284 -3.37 -3.57 20.40
N ALA A 285 -3.76 -3.54 19.12
CA ALA A 285 -5.15 -3.31 18.73
C ALA A 285 -6.07 -4.45 19.18
N LEU A 286 -5.63 -5.71 19.04
CA LEU A 286 -6.38 -6.86 19.55
C LEU A 286 -6.46 -6.86 21.08
N GLN A 287 -5.42 -6.40 21.79
CA GLN A 287 -5.45 -6.23 23.24
C GLN A 287 -6.38 -5.09 23.67
N GLN A 288 -6.37 -3.93 23.00
CA GLN A 288 -7.27 -2.82 23.28
C GLN A 288 -8.73 -3.21 23.04
N LEU A 289 -9.05 -3.87 21.92
CA LEU A 289 -10.39 -4.38 21.64
C LEU A 289 -10.81 -5.50 22.63
N ALA A 290 -9.85 -6.27 23.16
CA ALA A 290 -10.13 -7.25 24.22
C ALA A 290 -10.38 -6.57 25.57
N ILE A 291 -9.70 -5.46 25.86
CA ILE A 291 -9.95 -4.63 27.04
C ILE A 291 -11.33 -3.96 26.95
N GLU A 292 -11.75 -3.44 25.79
CA GLU A 292 -13.12 -2.94 25.59
C GLU A 292 -14.17 -4.03 25.86
N ARG A 293 -13.95 -5.26 25.38
CA ARG A 293 -14.83 -6.40 25.67
C ARG A 293 -14.90 -6.76 27.17
N LEU A 294 -13.81 -6.50 27.91
CA LEU A 294 -13.76 -6.69 29.37
C LEU A 294 -14.40 -5.52 30.12
N ALA A 295 -14.32 -4.30 29.59
CA ALA A 295 -14.96 -3.11 30.13
C ALA A 295 -16.49 -3.12 29.96
N ASP A 296 -17.00 -3.72 28.87
CA ASP A 296 -18.44 -3.98 28.70
C ASP A 296 -19.01 -4.99 29.74
N ALA A 297 -18.16 -5.62 30.56
CA ALA A 297 -18.54 -6.57 31.60
C ALA A 297 -18.47 -6.01 33.04
N ASP A 298 -17.91 -4.81 33.25
CA ASP A 298 -17.84 -4.15 34.55
C ASP A 298 -18.30 -2.69 34.42
N ASP A 299 -19.53 -2.43 34.86
CA ASP A 299 -20.13 -1.10 34.97
C ASP A 299 -19.34 -0.28 36.02
N THR A 300 -18.47 0.64 35.59
CA THR A 300 -17.96 1.72 36.45
C THR A 300 -17.55 2.96 35.66
N ASP A 301 -18.09 4.10 36.10
CA ASP A 301 -17.90 5.45 35.58
C ASP A 301 -16.43 5.90 35.53
N VAL A 302 -16.05 6.58 34.45
CA VAL A 302 -14.92 7.54 34.45
C VAL A 302 -15.30 8.77 33.60
N ASP A 303 -16.06 9.67 34.20
CA ASP A 303 -16.04 11.08 33.84
C ASP A 303 -14.81 11.73 34.51
N ASP A 304 -13.85 12.16 33.69
CA ASP A 304 -13.13 13.44 33.80
C ASP A 304 -12.14 13.55 32.65
N VAL A 305 -12.63 14.01 31.49
CA VAL A 305 -11.78 14.51 30.41
C VAL A 305 -12.23 15.92 30.09
N ASP A 306 -11.68 16.90 30.79
CA ASP A 306 -11.86 18.31 30.46
C ASP A 306 -10.58 18.94 29.90
N ASN A 307 -10.61 19.07 28.57
CA ASN A 307 -10.37 20.27 27.77
C ASN A 307 -8.97 20.89 27.50
N ALA A 308 -8.83 21.17 26.20
CA ALA A 308 -8.38 22.40 25.56
C ALA A 308 -6.92 22.58 25.10
N VAL A 309 -6.83 22.53 23.75
CA VAL A 309 -5.91 23.13 22.76
C VAL A 309 -5.49 24.59 23.08
N PRO A 310 -4.37 25.15 22.54
CA PRO A 310 -4.38 25.66 21.15
C PRO A 310 -3.03 25.70 20.37
N VAL A 311 -3.15 25.77 19.03
CA VAL A 311 -2.24 26.39 18.04
C VAL A 311 -2.21 27.92 18.31
N GLU A 312 -1.11 28.69 18.26
CA GLU A 312 -0.22 29.02 17.14
C GLU A 312 0.87 30.04 17.64
N GLU A 313 1.79 30.42 16.74
CA GLU A 313 2.71 31.59 16.76
C GLU A 313 4.16 31.51 17.30
N VAL A 314 4.94 32.41 16.71
CA VAL A 314 6.37 32.49 16.46
C VAL A 314 7.05 33.34 17.55
N THR A 315 8.29 33.02 17.98
CA THR A 315 9.44 33.97 18.10
C THR A 315 10.67 33.36 18.80
N SER A 316 11.80 33.42 18.08
CA SER A 316 13.22 33.72 18.45
C SER A 316 13.88 33.45 19.82
N ALA A 317 15.14 32.93 19.70
CA ALA A 317 16.42 33.21 20.41
C ALA A 317 16.60 32.71 21.87
N GLU A 318 17.54 31.77 22.11
CA GLU A 318 18.87 31.93 22.80
C GLU A 318 18.70 31.87 24.36
N GLU A 319 19.43 31.13 25.22
CA GLU A 319 20.82 30.66 25.40
C GLU A 319 20.83 29.34 26.24
N MET A 320 21.75 28.37 26.00
CA MET A 320 22.90 27.98 26.87
C MET A 320 22.59 27.85 28.39
N THR A 321 22.84 26.74 29.09
CA THR A 321 24.18 26.21 29.47
C THR A 321 24.16 24.74 29.94
N ALA A 322 25.35 24.17 30.08
CA ALA A 322 25.71 22.76 30.25
C ALA A 322 25.97 22.28 31.70
N SER A 323 26.23 20.96 31.82
CA SER A 323 27.02 20.24 32.84
C SER A 323 26.46 20.17 34.27
N GLU A 324 26.76 19.19 35.13
CA GLU A 324 27.35 17.84 35.16
C GLU A 324 27.21 17.39 36.63
N ASN A 325 27.10 16.07 36.86
CA ASN A 325 27.52 15.26 38.04
C ASN A 325 27.37 15.78 39.50
N VAL A 326 27.03 14.83 40.40
CA VAL A 326 27.91 14.32 41.50
C VAL A 326 27.11 13.48 42.53
N THR A 327 27.43 12.17 42.54
CA THR A 327 27.59 11.17 43.64
C THR A 327 26.75 11.11 44.94
N ALA A 328 26.18 9.91 45.16
CA ALA A 328 26.46 8.89 46.21
C ALA A 328 26.27 9.12 47.74
N GLY A 329 25.74 8.05 48.39
CA GLY A 329 25.87 7.70 49.82
C GLY A 329 24.51 7.61 50.54
N GLU A 330 23.86 6.46 50.78
CA GLU A 330 24.16 5.28 51.63
C GLU A 330 23.18 5.21 52.81
N GLY A 331 22.60 4.01 53.07
CA GLY A 331 22.19 3.60 54.44
C GLY A 331 20.79 2.99 54.65
N ALA A 332 20.71 1.65 54.52
CA ALA A 332 19.97 0.64 55.33
C ALA A 332 18.42 0.78 55.50
N THR A 333 17.57 -0.26 55.44
CA THR A 333 17.63 -1.63 56.00
C THR A 333 16.69 -2.60 55.25
N THR A 334 17.03 -3.87 55.35
CA THR A 334 16.41 -5.13 54.88
C THR A 334 14.97 -5.39 55.32
N GLU A 335 14.17 -6.06 54.47
CA GLU A 335 13.51 -7.34 54.79
C GLU A 335 13.01 -8.11 53.54
N ASP A 336 13.20 -9.42 53.63
CA ASP A 336 13.07 -10.56 52.71
C ASP A 336 11.85 -10.67 51.78
N GLY A 337 12.01 -11.40 50.65
CA GLY A 337 10.87 -11.96 49.91
C GLY A 337 11.04 -12.26 48.41
N THR A 338 11.76 -13.35 48.08
CA THR A 338 11.64 -14.15 46.83
C THR A 338 11.99 -13.49 45.49
N ALA A 339 13.28 -13.58 45.12
CA ALA A 339 13.72 -13.46 43.74
C ALA A 339 13.35 -14.74 42.96
N GLY A 340 12.32 -14.64 42.13
CA GLY A 340 12.12 -15.57 41.02
C GLY A 340 13.15 -15.25 39.94
N GLU A 341 14.17 -16.10 39.84
CA GLU A 341 15.17 -16.10 38.79
C GLU A 341 14.47 -16.23 37.44
N ALA A 342 14.42 -15.12 36.68
CA ALA A 342 13.96 -15.16 35.30
C ALA A 342 15.00 -15.96 34.50
N PRO A 343 14.61 -17.02 33.77
CA PRO A 343 15.58 -17.81 33.04
C PRO A 343 16.27 -16.96 31.98
N ASP A 344 17.60 -16.95 32.03
CA ASP A 344 18.50 -16.49 30.97
C ASP A 344 18.02 -17.12 29.65
N THR A 345 17.31 -16.33 28.86
CA THR A 345 16.86 -16.76 27.55
C THR A 345 18.03 -16.56 26.62
N GLU A 346 18.72 -17.65 26.26
CA GLU A 346 19.72 -17.62 25.21
C GLU A 346 19.17 -16.86 23.98
N PRO A 347 19.94 -15.96 23.37
CA PRO A 347 19.46 -15.22 22.21
C PRO A 347 19.12 -16.21 21.10
N GLY A 348 17.83 -16.35 20.81
CA GLY A 348 17.34 -17.22 19.75
C GLY A 348 18.00 -16.92 18.39
N PRO A 349 17.97 -17.87 17.45
CA PRO A 349 18.67 -17.73 16.17
C PRO A 349 18.25 -16.45 15.44
N LEU A 350 19.21 -15.84 14.73
CA LEU A 350 18.99 -14.61 13.97
C LEU A 350 17.75 -14.76 13.06
N PRO A 351 16.89 -13.74 12.93
CA PRO A 351 15.77 -13.78 12.00
C PRO A 351 16.24 -14.12 10.58
N LEU A 352 15.46 -14.93 9.84
CA LEU A 352 15.82 -15.42 8.50
C LEU A 352 16.23 -14.29 7.54
N ALA A 353 15.56 -13.13 7.60
CA ALA A 353 15.92 -11.97 6.81
C ALA A 353 17.35 -11.45 7.09
N LYS A 354 17.81 -11.49 8.35
CA LYS A 354 19.20 -11.12 8.70
C LYS A 354 20.19 -12.18 8.24
N GLN A 355 19.84 -13.47 8.36
CA GLN A 355 20.67 -14.56 7.84
C GLN A 355 20.87 -14.44 6.33
N ARG A 356 19.81 -14.08 5.60
CA ARG A 356 19.86 -13.86 4.15
C ARG A 356 20.77 -12.70 3.76
N ILE A 357 20.64 -11.55 4.42
CA ILE A 357 21.53 -10.41 4.17
C ILE A 357 22.99 -10.80 4.45
N ALA A 358 23.26 -11.53 5.54
CA ALA A 358 24.62 -11.99 5.86
C ALA A 358 25.17 -12.93 4.78
N ALA A 359 24.41 -13.94 4.36
CA ALA A 359 24.82 -14.88 3.33
C ALA A 359 25.09 -14.21 1.97
N VAL A 360 24.26 -13.22 1.59
CA VAL A 360 24.48 -12.42 0.37
C VAL A 360 25.76 -11.60 0.48
N VAL A 361 25.99 -10.91 1.60
CA VAL A 361 27.21 -10.12 1.82
C VAL A 361 28.45 -11.00 1.79
N ASP A 362 28.40 -12.19 2.39
CA ASP A 362 29.52 -13.12 2.37
C ASP A 362 29.78 -13.67 0.95
N ALA A 363 28.73 -14.00 0.17
CA ALA A 363 28.89 -14.38 -1.22
C ALA A 363 29.56 -13.28 -2.07
N LEU A 364 29.18 -12.02 -1.84
CA LEU A 364 29.78 -10.87 -2.52
C LEU A 364 31.26 -10.66 -2.13
N ARG A 365 31.61 -10.88 -0.85
CA ARG A 365 33.00 -10.85 -0.37
C ARG A 365 33.84 -11.97 -0.97
N THR A 366 33.32 -13.20 -1.00
CA THR A 366 33.99 -14.35 -1.63
C THR A 366 34.23 -14.11 -3.12
N ALA A 367 33.31 -13.43 -3.80
CA ALA A 367 33.48 -13.02 -5.20
C ALA A 367 34.49 -11.88 -5.41
N GLY A 368 34.95 -11.22 -4.34
CA GLY A 368 35.84 -10.07 -4.42
C GLY A 368 35.19 -8.86 -5.11
N ALA A 369 33.88 -8.68 -4.93
CA ALA A 369 33.14 -7.59 -5.56
C ALA A 369 33.41 -6.25 -4.86
N SER A 370 33.75 -5.22 -5.62
CA SER A 370 33.92 -3.84 -5.13
C SER A 370 32.76 -2.94 -5.57
N SER A 371 32.17 -3.25 -6.72
CA SER A 371 31.00 -2.58 -7.28
C SER A 371 29.79 -3.52 -7.32
N VAL A 372 28.71 -3.15 -6.63
CA VAL A 372 27.54 -4.02 -6.42
C VAL A 372 26.24 -3.34 -6.87
N LEU A 373 25.43 -4.08 -7.63
CA LEU A 373 24.02 -3.75 -7.89
C LEU A 373 23.11 -4.51 -6.93
N ASP A 374 22.23 -3.81 -6.24
CA ASP A 374 21.09 -4.38 -5.52
C ASP A 374 19.84 -4.19 -6.38
N LEU A 375 19.47 -5.23 -7.14
CA LEU A 375 18.38 -5.21 -8.12
C LEU A 375 17.09 -5.63 -7.42
N GLY A 376 16.11 -4.72 -7.30
CA GLY A 376 14.96 -4.90 -6.42
C GLY A 376 15.28 -4.51 -4.98
N CYS A 377 16.01 -3.41 -4.77
CA CYS A 377 16.56 -3.05 -3.45
C CYS A 377 15.50 -2.73 -2.37
N GLY A 378 14.24 -2.53 -2.77
CA GLY A 378 13.11 -2.30 -1.88
C GLY A 378 13.34 -1.11 -0.97
N GLU A 379 13.13 -1.32 0.34
CA GLU A 379 13.30 -0.29 1.36
C GLU A 379 14.77 -0.13 1.83
N GLY A 380 15.74 -0.74 1.12
CA GLY A 380 17.18 -0.53 1.32
C GLY A 380 17.83 -1.36 2.42
N ALA A 381 17.28 -2.53 2.77
CA ALA A 381 17.81 -3.37 3.84
C ALA A 381 19.21 -3.93 3.51
N LEU A 382 19.42 -4.45 2.30
CA LEU A 382 20.74 -4.91 1.85
C LEU A 382 21.68 -3.73 1.64
N LEU A 383 21.23 -2.63 1.02
CA LEU A 383 22.00 -1.40 0.88
C LEU A 383 22.62 -0.92 2.19
N ALA A 384 21.87 -0.99 3.30
CA ALA A 384 22.37 -0.61 4.62
C ALA A 384 23.57 -1.48 5.05
N ALA A 385 23.50 -2.79 4.80
CA ALA A 385 24.59 -3.72 5.10
C ALA A 385 25.80 -3.51 4.16
N LEU A 386 25.55 -3.28 2.87
CA LEU A 386 26.61 -2.99 1.89
C LEU A 386 27.35 -1.68 2.22
N LEU A 387 26.66 -0.65 2.70
CA LEU A 387 27.30 0.61 3.08
C LEU A 387 28.12 0.53 4.37
N ALA A 388 27.74 -0.36 5.29
CA ALA A 388 28.49 -0.60 6.51
C ALA A 388 29.85 -1.24 6.25
N ASP A 389 29.97 -2.04 5.18
CA ASP A 389 31.23 -2.64 4.76
C ASP A 389 31.99 -1.72 3.80
N ARG A 390 33.24 -1.37 4.12
CA ARG A 390 34.05 -0.44 3.33
C ARG A 390 34.66 -1.05 2.06
N SER A 391 34.61 -2.37 1.90
CA SER A 391 35.11 -3.06 0.70
C SER A 391 34.25 -2.77 -0.55
N PHE A 392 32.96 -2.47 -0.36
CA PHE A 392 32.06 -2.06 -1.44
C PHE A 392 32.21 -0.57 -1.73
N THR A 393 33.02 -0.21 -2.72
CA THR A 393 33.33 1.18 -3.07
C THR A 393 32.29 1.84 -3.97
N ARG A 394 31.46 1.04 -4.65
CA ARG A 394 30.34 1.54 -5.48
C ARG A 394 29.12 0.64 -5.29
N VAL A 395 28.02 1.21 -4.83
CA VAL A 395 26.76 0.50 -4.57
C VAL A 395 25.66 1.22 -5.33
N VAL A 396 24.87 0.48 -6.10
CA VAL A 396 23.66 1.02 -6.74
C VAL A 396 22.45 0.21 -6.34
N GLY A 397 21.49 0.89 -5.71
CA GLY A 397 20.17 0.34 -5.46
C GLY A 397 19.24 0.62 -6.63
N ALA A 398 18.73 -0.42 -7.26
CA ALA A 398 17.80 -0.34 -8.37
C ALA A 398 16.43 -0.89 -7.94
N ASP A 399 15.36 -0.14 -8.18
CA ASP A 399 13.99 -0.64 -7.95
C ASP A 399 13.02 -0.05 -8.98
N VAL A 400 12.00 -0.82 -9.36
CA VAL A 400 10.92 -0.34 -10.24
C VAL A 400 10.03 0.67 -9.50
N SER A 401 9.91 0.52 -8.18
CA SER A 401 9.14 1.34 -7.27
C SER A 401 9.95 2.55 -6.81
N TYR A 402 9.70 3.70 -7.42
CA TYR A 402 10.25 4.97 -6.93
C TYR A 402 9.92 5.22 -5.45
N ARG A 403 8.73 4.79 -4.99
CA ARG A 403 8.36 4.88 -3.58
C ARG A 403 9.34 4.09 -2.71
N ALA A 404 9.70 2.87 -3.09
CA ALA A 404 10.65 2.05 -2.35
C ALA A 404 12.00 2.75 -2.23
N LEU A 405 12.50 3.35 -3.32
CA LEU A 405 13.70 4.18 -3.33
C LEU A 405 13.60 5.38 -2.38
N GLN A 406 12.46 6.07 -2.30
CA GLN A 406 12.23 7.13 -1.30
C GLN A 406 12.21 6.60 0.15
N VAL A 407 11.79 5.35 0.37
CA VAL A 407 11.90 4.71 1.69
C VAL A 407 13.34 4.41 2.02
N ALA A 408 14.06 3.79 1.09
CA ALA A 408 15.48 3.48 1.22
C ALA A 408 16.27 4.75 1.54
N ALA A 409 16.07 5.82 0.76
CA ALA A 409 16.69 7.13 0.99
C ALA A 409 16.49 7.65 2.42
N ARG A 410 15.26 7.58 2.93
CA ARG A 410 14.92 8.03 4.30
C ARG A 410 15.48 7.11 5.38
N ARG A 411 15.42 5.79 5.20
CA ARG A 411 15.93 4.81 6.17
C ARG A 411 17.44 4.83 6.27
N LEU A 412 18.12 4.97 5.13
CA LEU A 412 19.56 5.16 5.03
C LEU A 412 19.99 6.57 5.48
N ARG A 413 19.02 7.48 5.70
CA ARG A 413 19.24 8.87 6.12
C ARG A 413 20.17 9.62 5.15
N LEU A 414 19.95 9.48 3.85
CA LEU A 414 20.81 10.08 2.80
C LEU A 414 21.09 11.58 3.02
N ASP A 415 20.10 12.35 3.49
CA ASP A 415 20.25 13.78 3.74
C ASP A 415 21.23 14.12 4.88
N ARG A 416 21.50 13.16 5.77
CA ARG A 416 22.42 13.29 6.92
C ARG A 416 23.62 12.34 6.80
N MET A 417 23.75 11.64 5.68
CA MET A 417 24.82 10.66 5.47
C MET A 417 26.13 11.41 5.20
N PRO A 418 27.25 11.02 5.84
CA PRO A 418 28.56 11.59 5.53
C PRO A 418 28.90 11.46 4.04
N GLU A 419 29.46 12.51 3.44
CA GLU A 419 29.73 12.57 1.98
C GLU A 419 30.50 11.33 1.48
N ARG A 420 31.56 10.91 2.18
CA ARG A 420 32.32 9.70 1.83
C ARG A 420 31.49 8.42 1.72
N THR A 421 30.44 8.28 2.53
CA THR A 421 29.53 7.13 2.46
C THR A 421 28.46 7.35 1.40
N ARG A 422 27.98 8.60 1.26
CA ARG A 422 26.97 8.99 0.28
C ARG A 422 27.47 8.83 -1.15
N ASP A 423 28.72 9.20 -1.43
CA ASP A 423 29.33 9.13 -2.76
C ASP A 423 29.47 7.69 -3.28
N ARG A 424 29.42 6.71 -2.36
CA ARG A 424 29.42 5.29 -2.71
C ARG A 424 28.05 4.79 -3.16
N LEU A 425 26.95 5.52 -2.88
CA LEU A 425 25.58 5.06 -3.11
C LEU A 425 24.89 5.87 -4.21
N GLU A 426 24.36 5.16 -5.21
CA GLU A 426 23.37 5.68 -6.15
C GLU A 426 22.06 4.93 -5.99
N LEU A 427 20.92 5.65 -6.08
CA LEU A 427 19.60 5.03 -6.17
C LEU A 427 19.02 5.32 -7.55
N VAL A 428 18.69 4.28 -8.31
CA VAL A 428 18.19 4.39 -9.68
C VAL A 428 16.83 3.71 -9.81
N GLN A 429 15.89 4.39 -10.47
CA GLN A 429 14.63 3.75 -10.87
C GLN A 429 14.84 3.03 -12.20
N THR A 430 14.54 1.73 -12.21
CA THR A 430 14.59 0.89 -13.41
C THR A 430 13.82 -0.41 -13.19
N ALA A 431 13.30 -1.02 -14.25
CA ALA A 431 12.65 -2.32 -14.14
C ALA A 431 13.57 -3.41 -14.70
N LEU A 432 13.61 -4.54 -14.00
CA LEU A 432 14.53 -5.63 -14.33
C LEU A 432 14.18 -6.39 -15.61
N THR A 433 13.06 -6.06 -16.26
CA THR A 433 12.66 -6.57 -17.57
C THR A 433 13.11 -5.66 -18.73
N TYR A 434 13.74 -4.52 -18.44
CA TYR A 434 14.31 -3.62 -19.45
C TYR A 434 15.84 -3.68 -19.44
N ARG A 435 16.44 -3.52 -20.62
CA ARG A 435 17.88 -3.34 -20.73
C ARG A 435 18.23 -1.90 -20.37
N ASP A 436 18.93 -1.73 -19.26
CA ASP A 436 19.39 -0.43 -18.79
C ASP A 436 20.92 -0.40 -18.82
N ALA A 437 21.47 0.44 -19.69
CA ALA A 437 22.92 0.55 -19.89
C ALA A 437 23.66 1.00 -18.62
N ARG A 438 22.97 1.66 -17.67
CA ARG A 438 23.56 2.08 -16.39
C ARG A 438 23.91 0.91 -15.48
N LEU A 439 23.32 -0.27 -15.70
CA LEU A 439 23.54 -1.49 -14.92
C LEU A 439 24.73 -2.31 -15.46
N ALA A 440 25.35 -1.93 -16.56
CA ALA A 440 26.50 -2.64 -17.10
C ALA A 440 27.81 -2.32 -16.34
N GLY A 441 28.74 -3.27 -16.33
CA GLY A 441 30.11 -3.06 -15.85
C GLY A 441 30.31 -3.15 -14.34
N PHE A 442 29.35 -3.69 -13.60
CA PHE A 442 29.48 -3.97 -12.17
C PHE A 442 30.16 -5.33 -11.92
N ASP A 443 30.85 -5.44 -10.78
CA ASP A 443 31.46 -6.71 -10.35
C ASP A 443 30.38 -7.74 -10.03
N ALA A 444 29.37 -7.32 -9.27
CA ALA A 444 28.28 -8.20 -8.85
C ALA A 444 26.90 -7.55 -8.96
N ALA A 445 25.89 -8.38 -9.18
CA ALA A 445 24.48 -8.01 -9.01
C ALA A 445 23.78 -8.97 -8.05
N VAL A 446 22.83 -8.46 -7.29
CA VAL A 446 22.03 -9.22 -6.34
C VAL A 446 20.55 -9.11 -6.69
N LEU A 447 19.86 -10.25 -6.74
CA LEU A 447 18.41 -10.39 -6.85
C LEU A 447 17.93 -11.09 -5.57
N MET A 448 17.80 -10.34 -4.47
CA MET A 448 17.47 -10.89 -3.16
C MET A 448 15.96 -10.84 -2.91
N GLU A 449 15.27 -11.97 -3.07
CA GLU A 449 13.80 -12.08 -2.98
C GLU A 449 13.10 -11.19 -4.03
N VAL A 450 13.36 -11.50 -5.30
CA VAL A 450 12.96 -10.67 -6.45
C VAL A 450 12.31 -11.50 -7.54
N VAL A 451 12.89 -12.64 -7.88
CA VAL A 451 12.46 -13.46 -9.02
C VAL A 451 11.03 -13.97 -8.84
N GLU A 452 10.64 -14.30 -7.61
CA GLU A 452 9.30 -14.73 -7.22
C GLU A 452 8.22 -13.66 -7.39
N HIS A 453 8.59 -12.39 -7.53
CA HIS A 453 7.66 -11.28 -7.78
C HIS A 453 7.49 -10.98 -9.27
N VAL A 454 8.24 -11.65 -10.14
CA VAL A 454 8.16 -11.47 -11.60
C VAL A 454 7.14 -12.46 -12.18
N ASP A 455 6.29 -12.00 -13.09
CA ASP A 455 5.36 -12.90 -13.77
C ASP A 455 6.17 -13.92 -14.61
N PRO A 456 5.90 -15.24 -14.56
CA PRO A 456 6.73 -16.25 -15.23
C PRO A 456 7.03 -15.97 -16.72
N PRO A 457 6.08 -15.46 -17.55
CA PRO A 457 6.36 -15.10 -18.94
C PRO A 457 7.41 -13.98 -19.12
N ARG A 458 7.73 -13.23 -18.06
CA ARG A 458 8.71 -12.13 -18.07
C ARG A 458 10.10 -12.55 -17.55
N LEU A 459 10.26 -13.75 -17.00
CA LEU A 459 11.56 -14.25 -16.56
C LEU A 459 12.62 -14.24 -17.68
N PRO A 460 12.31 -14.63 -18.94
CA PRO A 460 13.29 -14.52 -20.03
C PRO A 460 13.78 -13.09 -20.29
N ALA A 461 12.92 -12.08 -20.06
CA ALA A 461 13.31 -10.68 -20.18
C ALA A 461 14.24 -10.24 -19.04
N LEU A 462 13.99 -10.72 -17.82
CA LEU A 462 14.89 -10.53 -16.68
C LEU A 462 16.25 -11.18 -16.92
N GLU A 463 16.25 -12.43 -17.40
CA GLU A 463 17.46 -13.16 -17.76
C GLU A 463 18.30 -12.38 -18.78
N ALA A 464 17.66 -11.93 -19.87
CA ALA A 464 18.32 -11.15 -20.91
C ALA A 464 18.84 -9.78 -20.41
N ALA A 465 18.14 -9.12 -19.48
CA ALA A 465 18.55 -7.85 -18.93
C ALA A 465 19.72 -7.99 -17.95
N VAL A 466 19.64 -8.94 -17.01
CA VAL A 466 20.62 -9.10 -15.93
C VAL A 466 21.84 -9.91 -16.38
N PHE A 467 21.64 -11.12 -16.90
CA PHE A 467 22.72 -12.02 -17.28
C PHE A 467 23.27 -11.73 -18.69
N GLY A 468 22.44 -11.15 -19.56
CA GLY A 468 22.83 -10.78 -20.93
C GLY A 468 23.41 -9.37 -21.05
N ALA A 469 22.63 -8.34 -20.72
CA ALA A 469 22.98 -6.95 -20.97
C ALA A 469 23.84 -6.31 -19.86
N ALA A 470 23.44 -6.45 -18.60
CA ALA A 470 24.22 -5.95 -17.45
C ALA A 470 25.50 -6.78 -17.23
N ARG A 471 25.36 -8.11 -17.34
CA ARG A 471 26.42 -9.13 -17.41
C ARG A 471 27.55 -8.93 -16.38
N PRO A 472 27.23 -8.80 -15.07
CA PRO A 472 28.25 -8.69 -14.03
C PRO A 472 29.12 -9.96 -13.95
N ARG A 473 30.26 -9.90 -13.25
CA ARG A 473 31.11 -11.09 -13.04
C ARG A 473 30.43 -12.11 -12.14
N THR A 474 29.64 -11.64 -11.17
CA THR A 474 28.88 -12.48 -10.25
C THR A 474 27.41 -12.04 -10.20
N VAL A 475 26.48 -13.00 -10.16
CA VAL A 475 25.07 -12.74 -9.83
C VAL A 475 24.68 -13.59 -8.64
N VAL A 476 24.11 -12.97 -7.61
CA VAL A 476 23.58 -13.66 -6.43
C VAL A 476 22.06 -13.59 -6.47
N VAL A 477 21.39 -14.74 -6.46
CA VAL A 477 19.93 -14.83 -6.49
C VAL A 477 19.46 -15.53 -5.22
N THR A 478 18.48 -14.95 -4.52
CA THR A 478 17.73 -15.67 -3.47
C THR A 478 16.25 -15.72 -3.79
N THR A 479 15.62 -16.84 -3.46
CA THR A 479 14.18 -17.05 -3.62
C THR A 479 13.67 -17.96 -2.50
N PRO A 480 12.39 -17.88 -2.11
CA PRO A 480 11.77 -18.85 -1.22
C PRO A 480 11.87 -20.29 -1.76
N ASN A 481 11.92 -21.24 -0.83
CA ASN A 481 11.68 -22.66 -1.09
C ASN A 481 10.24 -23.00 -0.73
N VAL A 482 9.42 -23.38 -1.73
CA VAL A 482 8.02 -23.74 -1.51
C VAL A 482 7.86 -25.02 -0.69
N GLU A 483 8.83 -25.95 -0.78
CA GLU A 483 8.80 -27.22 -0.04
C GLU A 483 8.81 -26.96 1.48
N TRP A 484 9.47 -25.88 1.91
CA TRP A 484 9.53 -25.49 3.32
C TRP A 484 8.19 -24.94 3.86
N ASN A 485 7.25 -24.53 3.00
CA ASN A 485 6.05 -23.81 3.45
C ASN A 485 5.16 -24.61 4.42
N VAL A 486 5.25 -25.95 4.39
CA VAL A 486 4.58 -26.81 5.36
C VAL A 486 5.00 -26.52 6.81
N ARG A 487 6.25 -26.08 7.04
CA ARG A 487 6.75 -25.66 8.37
C ARG A 487 6.16 -24.34 8.85
N TYR A 488 5.55 -23.56 7.96
CA TYR A 488 4.77 -22.38 8.29
C TYR A 488 3.28 -22.67 8.47
N GLY A 489 2.86 -23.94 8.42
CA GLY A 489 1.45 -24.34 8.50
C GLY A 489 0.64 -23.98 7.26
N LEU A 490 1.31 -23.77 6.12
CA LEU A 490 0.65 -23.46 4.85
C LEU A 490 0.28 -24.76 4.12
N GLY A 491 -0.95 -24.83 3.60
CA GLY A 491 -1.40 -25.98 2.81
C GLY A 491 -0.69 -26.06 1.45
N PRO A 492 -0.66 -27.23 0.79
CA PRO A 492 -0.03 -27.41 -0.52
C PRO A 492 -0.48 -26.36 -1.55
N GLY A 493 0.46 -25.78 -2.29
CA GLY A 493 0.20 -24.74 -3.31
C GLY A 493 0.02 -23.32 -2.76
N ASN A 494 0.02 -23.11 -1.44
CA ASN A 494 0.02 -21.76 -0.88
C ASN A 494 1.42 -21.14 -0.86
N LEU A 495 1.49 -19.89 -1.29
CA LEU A 495 2.70 -19.08 -1.27
C LEU A 495 2.91 -18.49 0.14
N ARG A 496 4.17 -18.41 0.57
CA ARG A 496 4.66 -17.78 1.80
C ARG A 496 4.23 -16.32 1.91
N HIS A 497 4.27 -15.61 0.78
CA HIS A 497 3.80 -14.24 0.70
C HIS A 497 2.83 -14.06 -0.47
N ARG A 498 1.80 -13.24 -0.24
CA ARG A 498 0.67 -13.05 -1.16
C ARG A 498 1.03 -12.26 -2.43
N ASP A 499 2.15 -11.56 -2.40
CA ASP A 499 2.71 -10.79 -3.51
C ASP A 499 3.72 -11.60 -4.35
N HIS A 500 3.95 -12.86 -3.99
CA HIS A 500 4.64 -13.80 -4.87
C HIS A 500 3.72 -14.19 -6.04
N ARG A 501 4.32 -14.30 -7.22
CA ARG A 501 3.69 -14.85 -8.43
C ARG A 501 3.83 -16.36 -8.50
N PHE A 502 4.91 -16.88 -7.95
CA PHE A 502 5.22 -18.30 -7.83
C PHE A 502 6.23 -18.49 -6.70
N GLU A 503 6.42 -19.73 -6.25
CA GLU A 503 7.58 -20.13 -5.44
C GLU A 503 8.09 -21.46 -5.97
N TRP A 504 9.40 -21.54 -6.21
CA TRP A 504 10.00 -22.76 -6.76
C TRP A 504 10.30 -23.78 -5.68
N THR A 505 10.21 -25.06 -6.06
CA THR A 505 10.90 -26.15 -5.38
C THR A 505 12.42 -26.04 -5.58
N ARG A 506 13.21 -26.82 -4.84
CA ARG A 506 14.66 -26.93 -5.07
C ARG A 506 15.01 -27.43 -6.45
N GLU A 507 14.22 -28.36 -6.99
CA GLU A 507 14.41 -28.90 -8.34
C GLU A 507 14.15 -27.83 -9.41
N GLU A 508 13.03 -27.10 -9.31
CA GLU A 508 12.67 -26.05 -10.25
C GLU A 508 13.68 -24.90 -10.25
N PHE A 509 14.12 -24.45 -9.07
CA PHE A 509 15.12 -23.40 -8.97
C PHE A 509 16.46 -23.85 -9.58
N ARG A 510 16.88 -25.09 -9.32
CA ARG A 510 18.10 -25.66 -9.90
C ARG A 510 18.02 -25.75 -11.42
N ALA A 511 16.91 -26.26 -11.96
CA ALA A 511 16.69 -26.37 -13.39
C ALA A 511 16.70 -24.99 -14.08
N TRP A 512 16.05 -24.00 -13.48
CA TRP A 512 16.09 -22.62 -13.96
C TRP A 512 17.52 -22.06 -13.93
N ALA A 513 18.21 -22.20 -12.80
CA ALA A 513 19.57 -21.70 -12.61
C ALA A 513 20.57 -22.31 -13.59
N ASP A 514 20.58 -23.64 -13.75
CA ASP A 514 21.44 -24.35 -14.70
C ASP A 514 21.15 -23.89 -16.15
N GLY A 515 19.87 -23.70 -16.49
CA GLY A 515 19.46 -23.19 -17.80
C GLY A 515 19.98 -21.77 -18.07
N VAL A 516 19.84 -20.85 -17.10
CA VAL A 516 20.36 -19.48 -17.21
C VAL A 516 21.88 -19.49 -17.36
N ALA A 517 22.55 -20.29 -16.53
CA ALA A 517 23.99 -20.44 -16.54
C ALA A 517 24.49 -20.90 -17.92
N GLN A 518 23.86 -21.93 -18.50
CA GLN A 518 24.18 -22.43 -19.83
C GLN A 518 23.95 -21.39 -20.93
N ARG A 519 22.80 -20.69 -20.92
CA ARG A 519 22.43 -19.71 -21.96
C ARG A 519 23.32 -18.47 -21.97
N HIS A 520 23.79 -18.04 -20.79
CA HIS A 520 24.51 -16.79 -20.63
C HIS A 520 26.01 -16.95 -20.32
N GLY A 521 26.51 -18.18 -20.21
CA GLY A 521 27.92 -18.48 -19.98
C GLY A 521 28.37 -18.20 -18.55
N TYR A 522 27.56 -18.60 -17.57
CA TYR A 522 27.92 -18.62 -16.15
C TYR A 522 28.09 -20.08 -15.69
N ALA A 523 28.84 -20.30 -14.61
CA ALA A 523 28.72 -21.45 -13.74
C ALA A 523 27.84 -21.06 -12.55
N VAL A 524 27.04 -21.98 -12.02
CA VAL A 524 26.18 -21.71 -10.86
C VAL A 524 26.40 -22.73 -9.75
N THR A 525 26.46 -22.22 -8.51
CA THR A 525 26.42 -23.04 -7.29
C THR A 525 25.13 -22.74 -6.56
N VAL A 526 24.33 -23.78 -6.29
CA VAL A 526 23.06 -23.69 -5.56
C VAL A 526 23.22 -24.23 -4.14
N THR A 527 22.84 -23.42 -3.15
CA THR A 527 22.81 -23.76 -1.72
C THR A 527 21.52 -23.20 -1.08
N GLY A 528 21.43 -23.15 0.25
CA GLY A 528 20.29 -22.58 0.95
C GLY A 528 20.65 -21.83 2.23
N ILE A 529 19.71 -21.01 2.71
CA ILE A 529 19.83 -20.13 3.86
C ILE A 529 18.70 -20.42 4.84
N GLY A 530 19.04 -20.49 6.13
CA GLY A 530 18.10 -20.80 7.20
C GLY A 530 18.36 -22.15 7.85
N GLN A 531 17.43 -22.54 8.73
CA GLN A 531 17.45 -23.86 9.36
C GLN A 531 17.43 -24.94 8.28
N ASP A 532 18.28 -25.94 8.46
CA ASP A 532 18.32 -27.12 7.60
C ASP A 532 17.29 -28.15 8.04
N ASP A 533 16.68 -28.79 7.06
CA ASP A 533 15.81 -29.95 7.24
C ASP A 533 16.16 -30.98 6.18
N GLU A 534 16.31 -32.24 6.59
CA GLU A 534 16.79 -33.31 5.71
C GLU A 534 15.84 -33.56 4.52
N GLU A 535 14.54 -33.43 4.75
CA GLU A 535 13.52 -33.67 3.73
C GLU A 535 13.25 -32.40 2.92
N LEU A 536 13.06 -31.26 3.59
CA LEU A 536 12.57 -30.02 2.97
C LEU A 536 13.69 -29.10 2.48
N GLY A 537 14.94 -29.33 2.88
CA GLY A 537 16.06 -28.42 2.64
C GLY A 537 15.96 -27.18 3.51
N ARG A 538 16.33 -26.01 3.00
CA ARG A 538 16.31 -24.74 3.75
C ARG A 538 15.17 -23.82 3.29
N PRO A 539 14.68 -22.88 4.12
CA PRO A 539 13.55 -22.00 3.78
C PRO A 539 13.85 -21.03 2.63
N THR A 540 15.10 -20.66 2.41
CA THR A 540 15.51 -19.79 1.30
C THR A 540 16.57 -20.51 0.47
N GLN A 541 16.43 -20.42 -0.84
CA GLN A 541 17.37 -20.95 -1.82
C GLN A 541 18.34 -19.84 -2.22
N LEU A 542 19.61 -20.18 -2.46
CA LEU A 542 20.67 -19.27 -2.86
C LEU A 542 21.39 -19.81 -4.10
N GLY A 543 21.38 -19.05 -5.19
CA GLY A 543 22.16 -19.33 -6.40
C GLY A 543 23.26 -18.29 -6.57
N VAL A 544 24.52 -18.74 -6.67
CA VAL A 544 25.67 -17.88 -6.96
C VAL A 544 26.19 -18.22 -8.35
N PHE A 545 26.02 -17.29 -9.29
CA PHE A 545 26.45 -17.41 -10.67
C PHE A 545 27.78 -16.67 -10.85
N ALA A 546 28.78 -17.30 -11.47
CA ALA A 546 30.10 -16.73 -11.73
C ALA A 546 30.55 -17.01 -13.17
N ARG A 547 31.33 -16.11 -13.77
CA ARG A 547 31.88 -16.25 -15.13
C ARG A 547 33.36 -15.99 -15.23
#